data_AF-A0A3B5MTX0-F1
#
_entry.id   AF-A0A3B5MTX0-F1
#
_cell.length_a   1.000
_cell.length_b   1.000
_cell.length_c   1.000
_cell.angle_alpha   90.00
_cell.angle_beta   90.00
_cell.angle_gamma   90.00
#
_symmetry.space_group_name_H-M   'P 1'
#
loop_
_entity.id
_entity.type
_entity.pdbx_description
1 polymer ?
#
loop_
_entity_poly.entity_id
_entity_poly.type
_entity_poly.pdbx_seq_one_letter_code
_entity_poly.pdbx_strand_id
1 'polypeptide(L)'
;MPKKGNRKRLKFKAGDVCCESVTVADFANADPAVVKSGRVKKAVANAIEKEVKLLCGLEASQGAVEEVLSSASSVGADAVGSSDDPEDDEGESETKVTRKKKNKRKKESSESSDGEDYPVDIWLVLSSYIRPEDVCKFSLICRSAWTVTCTAAFWTRLYRRHYRVEVDLPFRLQPDCIDRMRCLRACVIRSLFHLYEPFSLRVSKSPALPESTPTTLLNSKCFLFWVKKVSGTRPEALWEFNFKFKKQVGHFKNGCAKSLHLPKQYEEVHMNSDSDCCVLQVTTLNYIFIPVVMGLTLTLFTINVSTDMRHHRVRLVFQDSPVQRGRKRGDQGGTQVVLDPVHSVKLMDWWHPLYPLLTFT
;
A
#
# COMPACT_ATOMS: atom_id res chain seq x y z
N MET A 1 -27.39 2.43 42.86
CA MET A 1 -26.23 1.78 42.20
C MET A 1 -26.60 1.36 40.77
N PRO A 2 -25.88 1.78 39.72
CA PRO A 2 -25.99 1.20 38.38
C PRO A 2 -24.89 0.16 38.10
N LYS A 3 -25.24 -0.90 37.36
CA LYS A 3 -24.42 -2.11 37.18
C LYS A 3 -23.24 -1.87 36.22
N LYS A 4 -22.03 -2.33 36.57
CA LYS A 4 -20.85 -2.31 35.68
C LYS A 4 -21.07 -3.27 34.50
N GLY A 5 -21.05 -2.73 33.27
CA GLY A 5 -21.08 -3.54 32.06
C GLY A 5 -19.76 -4.29 31.83
N ASN A 6 -19.83 -5.60 31.61
CA ASN A 6 -18.66 -6.43 31.32
C ASN A 6 -18.03 -6.06 29.96
N ARG A 7 -16.91 -5.31 29.99
CA ARG A 7 -16.04 -5.14 28.82
C ARG A 7 -15.40 -6.49 28.49
N LYS A 8 -15.88 -7.15 27.43
CA LYS A 8 -15.22 -8.33 26.86
C LYS A 8 -13.79 -7.95 26.45
N ARG A 9 -12.81 -8.49 27.19
CA ARG A 9 -11.38 -8.39 26.87
C ARG A 9 -11.14 -9.18 25.58
N LEU A 10 -10.83 -8.51 24.47
CA LEU A 10 -10.39 -9.21 23.25
C LEU A 10 -9.15 -10.03 23.61
N LYS A 11 -9.25 -11.34 23.46
CA LYS A 11 -8.10 -12.24 23.46
C LYS A 11 -7.53 -12.21 22.04
N PHE A 12 -6.51 -11.39 21.82
CA PHE A 12 -5.69 -11.51 20.62
C PHE A 12 -5.02 -12.89 20.63
N LYS A 13 -5.15 -13.66 19.55
CA LYS A 13 -4.32 -14.85 19.34
C LYS A 13 -3.06 -14.42 18.60
N ALA A 14 -1.93 -15.10 18.83
CA ALA A 14 -0.67 -14.80 18.15
C ALA A 14 -0.73 -14.95 16.61
N GLY A 15 -1.77 -15.59 16.07
CA GLY A 15 -2.05 -15.68 14.63
C GLY A 15 -2.92 -14.56 14.04
N ASP A 16 -3.43 -13.59 14.82
CA ASP A 16 -4.19 -12.43 14.32
C ASP A 16 -3.27 -11.27 13.86
N VAL A 17 -1.95 -11.42 13.98
CA VAL A 17 -0.99 -10.53 13.33
C VAL A 17 -0.92 -10.94 11.86
N CYS A 18 -1.48 -10.12 10.96
CA CYS A 18 -1.32 -10.31 9.51
C CYS A 18 0.16 -10.47 9.17
N CYS A 19 0.59 -11.69 8.81
CA CYS A 19 1.89 -11.98 8.21
C CYS A 19 2.01 -11.46 6.76
N GLU A 20 1.12 -10.55 6.36
CA GLU A 20 1.16 -9.80 5.12
C GLU A 20 2.20 -8.70 5.25
N SER A 21 3.46 -9.08 5.02
CA SER A 21 4.54 -8.13 4.79
C SER A 21 4.10 -7.09 3.76
N VAL A 22 4.21 -5.79 4.05
CA VAL A 22 4.02 -4.74 3.04
C VAL A 22 5.06 -4.94 1.94
N THR A 23 4.62 -4.98 0.68
CA THR A 23 5.45 -5.33 -0.49
C THR A 23 5.33 -4.33 -1.63
N VAL A 24 6.04 -4.59 -2.74
CA VAL A 24 5.90 -3.79 -3.97
C VAL A 24 4.50 -3.87 -4.60
N ALA A 25 3.69 -4.89 -4.32
CA ALA A 25 2.29 -4.90 -4.76
C ALA A 25 1.48 -3.75 -4.11
N ASP A 26 1.82 -3.40 -2.87
CA ASP A 26 1.29 -2.22 -2.19
C ASP A 26 1.87 -0.96 -2.81
N PHE A 27 3.19 -0.88 -3.05
CA PHE A 27 3.83 0.27 -3.70
C PHE A 27 3.36 0.51 -5.15
N ALA A 28 2.95 -0.53 -5.87
CA ALA A 28 2.43 -0.43 -7.24
C ALA A 28 1.06 0.25 -7.30
N ASN A 29 0.31 0.25 -6.20
CA ASN A 29 -1.03 0.85 -6.09
C ASN A 29 -1.13 1.95 -5.00
N ALA A 30 -0.10 2.14 -4.17
CA ALA A 30 -0.04 3.16 -3.14
C ALA A 30 0.77 4.35 -3.64
N ASP A 31 0.14 5.52 -3.63
CA ASP A 31 0.84 6.80 -3.63
C ASP A 31 1.51 6.99 -2.24
N PRO A 32 2.86 7.10 -2.16
CA PRO A 32 3.55 7.36 -0.89
C PRO A 32 3.09 8.67 -0.22
N ALA A 33 2.55 9.62 -0.99
CA ALA A 33 2.04 10.88 -0.50
C ALA A 33 0.66 10.77 0.19
N VAL A 34 -0.05 9.65 0.01
CA VAL A 34 -1.45 9.44 0.47
C VAL A 34 -1.56 8.47 1.65
N VAL A 35 -0.43 7.93 2.14
CA VAL A 35 -0.43 7.01 3.29
C VAL A 35 -1.01 7.71 4.52
N LYS A 36 -2.20 7.28 4.94
CA LYS A 36 -2.83 7.70 6.21
C LYS A 36 -1.80 7.50 7.31
N SER A 37 -1.49 8.56 8.06
CA SER A 37 -0.45 8.50 9.10
C SER A 37 -0.66 7.27 9.97
N GLY A 38 0.31 6.35 9.91
CA GLY A 38 0.26 5.02 10.50
C GLY A 38 0.38 5.06 12.01
N ARG A 39 -0.48 5.84 12.68
CA ARG A 39 -0.53 5.96 14.13
C ARG A 39 -1.11 4.67 14.69
N VAL A 40 -0.21 3.68 14.85
CA VAL A 40 -0.44 2.46 15.60
C VAL A 40 -1.20 2.83 16.87
N LYS A 41 -2.40 2.27 17.04
CA LYS A 41 -3.23 2.56 18.22
C LYS A 41 -2.39 2.21 19.45
N LYS A 42 -2.37 3.08 20.47
CA LYS A 42 -1.47 2.91 21.63
C LYS A 42 -1.54 1.50 22.25
N ALA A 43 -2.71 0.87 22.25
CA ALA A 43 -2.87 -0.53 22.71
C ALA A 43 -2.05 -1.56 21.90
N VAL A 44 -1.89 -1.37 20.59
CA VAL A 44 -1.10 -2.23 19.70
C VAL A 44 0.40 -1.99 19.89
N ALA A 45 0.82 -0.73 19.99
CA ALA A 45 2.21 -0.38 20.30
C ALA A 45 2.64 -0.96 21.67
N ASN A 46 1.81 -0.78 22.69
CA ASN A 46 2.03 -1.36 24.03
C ASN A 46 1.97 -2.90 24.06
N ALA A 47 1.30 -3.55 23.11
CA ALA A 47 1.27 -5.01 23.00
C ALA A 47 2.59 -5.52 22.39
N ILE A 48 3.04 -4.92 21.29
CA ILE A 48 4.33 -5.22 20.64
C ILE A 48 5.48 -4.95 21.62
N GLU A 49 5.45 -3.83 22.36
CA GLU A 49 6.46 -3.52 23.39
C GLU A 49 6.54 -4.60 24.48
N LYS A 50 5.40 -5.17 24.89
CA LYS A 50 5.37 -6.28 25.84
C LYS A 50 5.90 -7.59 25.26
N GLU A 51 5.52 -7.93 24.04
CA GLU A 51 6.03 -9.12 23.36
C GLU A 51 7.54 -9.03 23.12
N VAL A 52 8.07 -7.87 22.74
CA VAL A 52 9.52 -7.64 22.62
C VAL A 52 10.24 -7.79 23.97
N LYS A 53 9.69 -7.25 25.07
CA LYS A 53 10.31 -7.43 26.42
C LYS A 53 10.30 -8.88 26.89
N LEU A 54 9.25 -9.64 26.57
CA LEU A 54 9.17 -11.09 26.83
C LEU A 54 10.17 -11.88 25.97
N LEU A 55 10.27 -11.57 24.69
CA LEU A 55 11.19 -12.24 23.75
C LEU A 55 12.66 -11.93 24.03
N CYS A 56 12.97 -10.74 24.55
CA CYS A 56 14.33 -10.32 24.92
C CYS A 56 14.71 -10.65 26.39
N GLY A 57 13.88 -11.39 27.13
CA GLY A 57 14.20 -11.84 28.49
C GLY A 57 14.33 -10.72 29.54
N LEU A 58 13.74 -9.55 29.28
CA LEU A 58 13.94 -8.32 30.08
C LEU A 58 12.95 -8.15 31.25
N GLU A 59 12.32 -9.24 31.73
CA GLU A 59 11.46 -9.23 32.93
C GLU A 59 12.23 -9.52 34.23
N ALA A 60 13.52 -9.15 34.29
CA ALA A 60 14.41 -9.40 35.44
C ALA A 60 15.14 -8.14 35.97
N SER A 61 14.48 -6.97 35.97
CA SER A 61 14.99 -5.80 36.72
C SER A 61 13.88 -4.85 37.22
N GLN A 62 12.93 -5.38 38.00
CA GLN A 62 12.11 -4.58 38.92
C GLN A 62 12.19 -5.17 40.33
N GLY A 63 13.41 -5.16 40.89
CA GLY A 63 13.64 -5.28 42.33
C GLY A 63 13.49 -3.90 43.00
N ALA A 64 12.97 -3.89 44.23
CA ALA A 64 12.74 -2.65 44.96
C ALA A 64 14.06 -1.94 45.30
N VAL A 65 14.07 -0.60 45.19
CA VAL A 65 15.02 0.25 45.92
C VAL A 65 14.25 0.80 47.11
N GLU A 66 14.20 0.00 48.17
CA GLU A 66 13.81 0.46 49.51
C GLU A 66 15.00 1.19 50.16
N GLU A 67 14.71 1.96 51.20
CA GLU A 67 15.59 3.00 51.75
C GLU A 67 16.91 2.46 52.33
N VAL A 68 18.03 3.12 52.01
CA VAL A 68 19.16 3.27 52.93
C VAL A 68 19.62 4.72 52.92
N LEU A 69 19.21 5.47 53.94
CA LEU A 69 19.79 6.75 54.33
C LEU A 69 20.96 6.52 55.30
N SER A 70 21.84 7.53 55.43
CA SER A 70 22.96 7.64 56.40
C SER A 70 24.21 6.81 56.03
N SER A 71 25.46 7.25 56.14
CA SER A 71 26.12 8.47 56.71
C SER A 71 27.59 8.54 56.20
N ALA A 72 28.42 9.59 56.30
CA ALA A 72 28.34 11.01 56.76
C ALA A 72 29.60 11.78 56.24
N SER A 73 29.89 12.98 56.82
CA SER A 73 31.14 13.79 56.73
C SER A 73 31.56 14.29 55.32
N SER A 74 31.34 15.57 54.95
CA SER A 74 32.17 16.78 55.26
C SER A 74 33.56 16.74 54.60
N VAL A 75 34.05 17.76 53.88
CA VAL A 75 34.24 19.17 54.28
C VAL A 75 33.99 20.13 53.09
N GLY A 76 33.70 21.41 53.32
CA GLY A 76 33.45 22.43 52.27
C GLY A 76 34.48 23.58 52.24
N ALA A 77 34.28 24.54 51.31
CA ALA A 77 34.82 25.91 51.37
C ALA A 77 34.15 26.84 50.31
N ASP A 78 33.44 27.85 50.80
CA ASP A 78 33.20 29.24 50.35
C ASP A 78 33.55 29.73 48.92
N ALA A 79 32.62 30.49 48.30
CA ALA A 79 32.74 31.98 48.17
C ALA A 79 31.58 32.67 47.39
N VAL A 80 30.87 33.59 48.07
CA VAL A 80 30.54 35.01 47.72
C VAL A 80 30.07 35.37 46.28
N GLY A 81 29.00 36.17 46.03
CA GLY A 81 28.03 36.89 46.90
C GLY A 81 27.17 37.95 46.15
N SER A 82 26.48 38.84 46.89
CA SER A 82 25.64 40.02 46.46
C SER A 82 24.19 39.72 45.98
N SER A 83 23.09 40.12 46.68
CA SER A 83 22.49 41.46 46.98
C SER A 83 21.74 42.11 45.79
N ASP A 84 20.53 42.69 45.88
CA ASP A 84 19.62 43.04 47.01
C ASP A 84 18.10 42.97 46.63
N ASP A 85 17.23 43.00 47.66
CA ASP A 85 15.75 43.09 47.72
C ASP A 85 15.31 44.56 48.06
N PRO A 86 14.04 44.93 48.44
CA PRO A 86 12.67 44.46 48.14
C PRO A 86 11.72 45.65 47.74
N GLU A 87 10.39 45.46 47.70
CA GLU A 87 9.36 46.37 48.31
C GLU A 87 8.02 45.62 48.49
N ASP A 88 7.34 45.85 49.64
CA ASP A 88 6.06 45.24 50.07
C ASP A 88 4.83 46.12 49.76
N ASP A 89 3.61 45.54 49.73
CA ASP A 89 2.49 45.98 50.61
C ASP A 89 1.35 44.93 50.69
N GLU A 90 0.63 44.88 51.80
CA GLU A 90 -0.46 43.93 52.12
C GLU A 90 -1.87 44.46 51.78
N GLY A 91 -2.86 43.55 51.78
CA GLY A 91 -4.28 43.93 51.63
C GLY A 91 -5.25 42.76 51.65
N GLU A 92 -5.78 42.42 52.83
CA GLU A 92 -6.77 41.35 52.99
C GLU A 92 -8.16 41.70 52.43
N SER A 93 -8.85 40.74 51.80
CA SER A 93 -10.13 40.18 52.31
C SER A 93 -10.84 39.21 51.34
N GLU A 94 -11.69 38.37 51.92
CA GLU A 94 -12.27 37.15 51.34
C GLU A 94 -13.18 37.33 50.11
N THR A 95 -13.16 36.38 49.15
CA THR A 95 -14.25 35.37 49.04
C THR A 95 -14.03 34.27 47.98
N LYS A 96 -14.58 33.09 48.33
CA LYS A 96 -14.54 31.78 47.64
C LYS A 96 -14.97 31.77 46.17
N VAL A 97 -14.14 31.21 45.26
CA VAL A 97 -14.58 30.16 44.29
C VAL A 97 -13.44 29.16 44.02
N THR A 98 -13.57 27.92 44.50
CA THR A 98 -12.60 26.84 44.26
C THR A 98 -12.73 26.20 42.87
N ARG A 99 -12.27 26.91 41.82
CA ARG A 99 -12.06 26.29 40.50
C ARG A 99 -10.84 25.36 40.56
N LYS A 100 -11.08 24.05 40.62
CA LYS A 100 -10.06 22.99 40.48
C LYS A 100 -9.27 23.16 39.16
N LYS A 101 -8.18 23.94 39.21
CA LYS A 101 -7.20 24.07 38.14
C LYS A 101 -6.60 22.68 37.91
N LYS A 102 -7.05 22.02 36.85
CA LYS A 102 -6.60 20.67 36.49
C LYS A 102 -5.13 20.76 36.11
N ASN A 103 -4.23 20.55 37.08
CA ASN A 103 -2.79 20.65 36.87
C ASN A 103 -2.42 19.79 35.67
N LYS A 104 -2.04 20.49 34.59
CA LYS A 104 -1.47 19.95 33.38
C LYS A 104 -0.19 19.25 33.82
N ARG A 105 -0.26 17.93 34.09
CA ARG A 105 0.93 17.11 34.31
C ARG A 105 1.91 17.51 33.22
N LYS A 106 3.04 18.09 33.62
CA LYS A 106 4.12 18.48 32.73
C LYS A 106 4.44 17.19 31.98
N LYS A 107 4.05 17.13 30.70
CA LYS A 107 4.42 16.01 29.86
C LYS A 107 5.93 16.19 29.75
N GLU A 108 6.67 15.38 30.50
CA GLU A 108 8.08 15.17 30.20
C GLU A 108 8.14 14.90 28.71
N SER A 109 8.72 15.86 28.00
CA SER A 109 9.24 15.60 26.69
C SER A 109 10.32 14.55 26.92
N SER A 110 9.93 13.28 26.77
CA SER A 110 10.83 12.32 26.18
C SER A 110 11.42 13.03 24.98
N GLU A 111 12.68 13.43 25.08
CA GLU A 111 13.45 13.91 23.96
C GLU A 111 13.53 12.73 23.00
N SER A 112 12.56 12.69 22.09
CA SER A 112 12.79 12.04 20.81
C SER A 112 13.90 12.87 20.21
N SER A 113 15.14 12.41 20.39
CA SER A 113 16.25 12.76 19.51
C SER A 113 15.71 12.55 18.11
N ASP A 114 15.42 13.67 17.44
CA ASP A 114 15.16 13.64 16.01
C ASP A 114 16.43 13.07 15.38
N GLY A 115 16.27 12.08 14.51
CA GLY A 115 17.42 11.36 13.96
C GLY A 115 18.29 12.28 13.10
N GLU A 116 19.60 12.06 13.12
CA GLU A 116 20.57 12.83 12.35
C GLU A 116 20.24 12.84 10.84
N ASP A 117 20.22 14.03 10.25
CA ASP A 117 19.93 14.23 8.83
C ASP A 117 21.18 13.94 7.97
N TYR A 118 21.31 12.69 7.53
CA TYR A 118 22.40 12.28 6.64
C TYR A 118 22.24 12.87 5.21
N PRO A 119 23.35 13.32 4.56
CA PRO A 119 23.37 13.75 3.17
C PRO A 119 22.74 12.75 2.19
N VAL A 120 22.13 13.27 1.12
CA VAL A 120 21.42 12.46 0.12
C VAL A 120 22.30 11.40 -0.54
N ASP A 121 23.61 11.64 -0.64
CA ASP A 121 24.58 10.70 -1.22
C ASP A 121 24.71 9.41 -0.40
N ILE A 122 24.61 9.50 0.93
CA ILE A 122 24.60 8.32 1.81
C ILE A 122 23.34 7.49 1.55
N TRP A 123 22.18 8.14 1.43
CA TRP A 123 20.93 7.46 1.06
C TRP A 123 21.00 6.85 -0.34
N LEU A 124 21.69 7.50 -1.29
CA LEU A 124 21.90 6.98 -2.64
C LEU A 124 22.83 5.75 -2.65
N VAL A 125 23.88 5.73 -1.82
CA VAL A 125 24.73 4.54 -1.61
C VAL A 125 23.94 3.40 -0.98
N LEU A 126 23.23 3.66 0.14
CA LEU A 126 22.40 2.66 0.82
C LEU A 126 21.33 2.06 -0.11
N SER A 127 20.73 2.88 -0.98
CA SER A 127 19.68 2.45 -1.91
C SER A 127 20.12 1.32 -2.86
N SER A 128 21.42 1.20 -3.15
CA SER A 128 21.98 0.14 -4.02
C SER A 128 21.87 -1.27 -3.41
N TYR A 129 21.70 -1.38 -2.09
CA TYR A 129 21.57 -2.65 -1.35
C TYR A 129 20.11 -3.02 -1.05
N ILE A 130 19.16 -2.09 -1.22
CA ILE A 130 17.74 -2.31 -0.94
C ILE A 130 17.16 -3.33 -1.93
N ARG A 131 16.49 -4.36 -1.42
CA ARG A 131 15.84 -5.38 -2.25
C ARG A 131 14.55 -4.84 -2.88
N PRO A 132 14.09 -5.39 -4.03
CA PRO A 132 12.83 -4.98 -4.64
C PRO A 132 11.66 -4.91 -3.65
N GLU A 133 11.46 -5.94 -2.82
CA GLU A 133 10.38 -6.00 -1.82
C GLU A 133 10.46 -4.91 -0.74
N ASP A 134 11.63 -4.33 -0.49
CA ASP A 134 11.89 -3.39 0.59
C ASP A 134 11.90 -1.92 0.14
N VAL A 135 11.73 -1.63 -1.16
CA VAL A 135 11.72 -0.26 -1.71
C VAL A 135 10.70 0.64 -1.00
N CYS A 136 9.52 0.11 -0.69
CA CYS A 136 8.49 0.83 0.07
C CYS A 136 8.98 1.18 1.48
N LYS A 137 9.49 0.18 2.22
CA LYS A 137 10.00 0.36 3.59
C LYS A 137 11.14 1.37 3.63
N PHE A 138 12.08 1.29 2.69
CA PHE A 138 13.17 2.27 2.53
C PHE A 138 12.64 3.67 2.28
N SER A 139 11.69 3.85 1.36
CA SER A 139 11.08 5.17 1.09
C SER A 139 10.35 5.77 2.29
N LEU A 140 9.94 4.96 3.26
CA LEU A 140 9.23 5.39 4.47
C LEU A 140 10.17 5.72 5.65
N ILE A 141 11.49 5.55 5.52
CA ILE A 141 12.45 5.88 6.59
C ILE A 141 12.51 7.39 6.83
N CYS A 142 12.76 8.17 5.78
CA CYS A 142 12.89 9.63 5.85
C CYS A 142 12.66 10.29 4.48
N ARG A 143 12.62 11.63 4.46
CA ARG A 143 12.43 12.40 3.22
C ARG A 143 13.57 12.20 2.21
N SER A 144 14.80 12.02 2.66
CA SER A 144 15.96 11.77 1.79
C SER A 144 15.88 10.38 1.13
N ALA A 145 15.54 9.34 1.89
CA ALA A 145 15.32 7.99 1.36
C ALA A 145 14.17 7.96 0.33
N TRP A 146 13.04 8.62 0.64
CA TRP A 146 11.94 8.82 -0.30
C TRP A 146 12.41 9.52 -1.58
N THR A 147 13.14 10.63 -1.46
CA THR A 147 13.64 11.42 -2.60
C THR A 147 14.56 10.59 -3.49
N VAL A 148 15.39 9.71 -2.92
CA VAL A 148 16.22 8.76 -3.68
C VAL A 148 15.35 7.79 -4.50
N THR A 149 14.27 7.24 -3.92
CA THR A 149 13.33 6.38 -4.69
C THR A 149 12.53 7.13 -5.77
N CYS A 150 12.52 8.46 -5.74
CA CYS A 150 11.96 9.26 -6.84
C CYS A 150 12.90 9.33 -8.06
N THR A 151 14.22 9.15 -7.89
CA THR A 151 15.22 9.40 -8.94
C THR A 151 15.25 8.35 -10.05
N ALA A 152 15.62 8.76 -11.27
CA ALA A 152 15.92 7.81 -12.35
C ALA A 152 17.11 6.90 -11.99
N ALA A 153 18.16 7.45 -11.38
CA ALA A 153 19.36 6.71 -10.98
C ALA A 153 19.05 5.50 -10.10
N PHE A 154 18.10 5.63 -9.16
CA PHE A 154 17.63 4.52 -8.32
C PHE A 154 17.00 3.40 -9.15
N TRP A 155 16.02 3.71 -10.01
CA TRP A 155 15.32 2.72 -10.83
C TRP A 155 16.25 2.05 -11.85
N THR A 156 17.12 2.82 -12.51
CA THR A 156 18.12 2.29 -13.46
C THR A 156 19.12 1.35 -12.78
N ARG A 157 19.62 1.70 -11.58
CA ARG A 157 20.50 0.81 -10.78
C ARG A 157 19.76 -0.46 -10.33
N LEU A 158 18.51 -0.32 -9.88
CA LEU A 158 17.67 -1.44 -9.45
C LEU A 158 17.41 -2.43 -10.60
N TYR A 159 17.17 -1.93 -11.81
CA TYR A 159 17.07 -2.74 -13.02
C TYR A 159 18.38 -3.46 -13.34
N ARG A 160 19.48 -2.70 -13.50
CA ARG A 160 20.78 -3.24 -13.94
C ARG A 160 21.33 -4.31 -12.97
N ARG A 161 21.03 -4.22 -11.67
CA ARG A 161 21.42 -5.22 -10.66
C ARG A 161 20.72 -6.58 -10.85
N HIS A 162 19.52 -6.60 -11.44
CA HIS A 162 18.71 -7.82 -11.62
C HIS A 162 18.57 -8.25 -13.08
N TYR A 163 18.99 -7.42 -14.04
CA TYR A 163 18.97 -7.75 -15.46
C TYR A 163 19.88 -8.94 -15.78
N ARG A 164 19.40 -9.81 -16.67
CA ARG A 164 20.05 -11.03 -17.15
C ARG A 164 19.78 -11.14 -18.64
N VAL A 165 20.83 -11.41 -19.42
CA VAL A 165 20.75 -11.44 -20.90
C VAL A 165 19.95 -12.65 -21.39
N GLU A 166 19.90 -13.71 -20.57
CA GLU A 166 19.25 -14.99 -20.88
C GLU A 166 17.72 -14.94 -20.72
N VAL A 167 17.17 -13.88 -20.14
CA VAL A 167 15.71 -13.73 -19.90
C VAL A 167 15.09 -12.95 -21.05
N ASP A 168 14.23 -13.59 -21.82
CA ASP A 168 13.44 -12.92 -22.85
C ASP A 168 12.47 -11.91 -22.21
N LEU A 169 12.80 -10.62 -22.38
CA LEU A 169 12.00 -9.50 -21.93
C LEU A 169 11.25 -8.90 -23.11
N PRO A 170 9.94 -8.58 -22.95
CA PRO A 170 9.20 -7.80 -23.92
C PRO A 170 9.94 -6.49 -24.26
N PHE A 171 9.96 -6.11 -25.54
CA PHE A 171 10.72 -4.98 -26.09
C PHE A 171 10.83 -3.74 -25.17
N ARG A 172 9.71 -3.22 -24.64
CA ARG A 172 9.71 -2.02 -23.76
C ARG A 172 10.33 -2.20 -22.38
N LEU A 173 10.74 -3.42 -22.02
CA LEU A 173 11.43 -3.78 -20.78
C LEU A 173 12.90 -4.17 -21.01
N GLN A 174 13.38 -4.15 -22.26
CA GLN A 174 14.79 -4.39 -22.63
C GLN A 174 15.65 -3.16 -22.31
N PRO A 175 16.99 -3.31 -22.14
CA PRO A 175 17.87 -2.24 -21.67
C PRO A 175 17.75 -0.92 -22.44
N ASP A 176 17.73 -0.98 -23.78
CA ASP A 176 17.60 0.17 -24.70
C ASP A 176 16.33 1.02 -24.47
N CYS A 177 15.28 0.42 -23.91
CA CYS A 177 14.06 1.11 -23.53
C CYS A 177 14.10 1.65 -22.09
N ILE A 178 14.89 1.04 -21.21
CA ILE A 178 15.02 1.40 -19.79
C ILE A 178 15.98 2.59 -19.59
N ASP A 179 16.92 2.84 -20.49
CA ASP A 179 17.76 4.06 -20.43
C ASP A 179 16.98 5.36 -20.74
N ARG A 180 15.68 5.27 -21.07
CA ARG A 180 14.76 6.42 -21.22
C ARG A 180 14.07 6.74 -19.88
N MET A 181 14.04 8.01 -19.49
CA MET A 181 13.42 8.43 -18.22
C MET A 181 11.90 8.22 -18.17
N ARG A 182 11.20 8.35 -19.30
CA ARG A 182 9.74 8.31 -19.36
C ARG A 182 9.18 6.93 -19.01
N CYS A 183 8.29 6.89 -18.00
CA CYS A 183 7.68 5.70 -17.42
C CYS A 183 8.66 4.72 -16.76
N LEU A 184 9.90 5.14 -16.49
CA LEU A 184 10.99 4.28 -16.02
C LEU A 184 10.60 3.43 -14.80
N ARG A 185 9.97 4.01 -13.76
CA ARG A 185 9.50 3.26 -12.58
C ARG A 185 8.54 2.13 -12.97
N ALA A 186 7.59 2.40 -13.85
CA ALA A 186 6.60 1.41 -14.26
C ALA A 186 7.26 0.28 -15.07
N CYS A 187 8.19 0.60 -15.96
CA CYS A 187 8.95 -0.39 -16.72
C CYS A 187 9.83 -1.27 -15.80
N VAL A 188 10.56 -0.68 -14.84
CA VAL A 188 11.39 -1.44 -13.90
C VAL A 188 10.55 -2.32 -12.96
N ILE A 189 9.42 -1.81 -12.45
CA ILE A 189 8.50 -2.64 -11.65
C ILE A 189 8.02 -3.85 -12.46
N ARG A 190 7.65 -3.64 -13.73
CA ARG A 190 7.23 -4.74 -14.62
C ARG A 190 8.36 -5.73 -14.90
N SER A 191 9.57 -5.26 -15.22
CA SER A 191 10.70 -6.15 -15.51
C SER A 191 11.09 -7.01 -14.31
N LEU A 192 10.93 -6.51 -13.08
CA LEU A 192 11.20 -7.29 -11.86
C LEU A 192 10.29 -8.53 -11.73
N PHE A 193 9.08 -8.55 -12.32
CA PHE A 193 8.25 -9.77 -12.36
C PHE A 193 8.73 -10.85 -13.36
N HIS A 194 9.72 -10.53 -14.19
CA HIS A 194 10.43 -11.49 -15.05
C HIS A 194 11.84 -11.81 -14.52
N LEU A 195 12.52 -10.80 -13.96
CA LEU A 195 13.94 -10.87 -13.57
C LEU A 195 14.18 -11.29 -12.12
N TYR A 196 13.22 -11.03 -11.22
CA TYR A 196 13.38 -11.25 -9.79
C TYR A 196 12.54 -12.43 -9.31
N GLU A 197 13.23 -13.51 -8.91
CA GLU A 197 12.61 -14.80 -8.57
C GLU A 197 11.50 -14.68 -7.48
N PRO A 198 11.66 -13.91 -6.38
CA PRO A 198 10.61 -13.80 -5.36
C PRO A 198 9.31 -13.15 -5.86
N PHE A 199 9.36 -12.36 -6.93
CA PHE A 199 8.17 -11.79 -7.56
C PHE A 199 7.56 -12.78 -8.56
N SER A 200 8.40 -13.48 -9.32
CA SER A 200 7.99 -14.52 -10.27
C SER A 200 7.27 -15.69 -9.55
N LEU A 201 7.84 -16.18 -8.44
CA LEU A 201 7.23 -17.21 -7.58
C LEU A 201 5.91 -16.76 -6.94
N ARG A 202 5.77 -15.46 -6.66
CA ARG A 202 4.52 -14.94 -6.07
C ARG A 202 3.40 -14.93 -7.11
N VAL A 203 3.71 -14.53 -8.34
CA VAL A 203 2.77 -14.57 -9.46
C VAL A 203 2.37 -16.01 -9.79
N SER A 204 3.31 -16.96 -9.84
CA SER A 204 2.98 -18.36 -10.15
C SER A 204 2.14 -19.06 -9.07
N LYS A 205 2.23 -18.62 -7.81
CA LYS A 205 1.39 -19.07 -6.69
C LYS A 205 0.07 -18.32 -6.54
N SER A 206 -0.13 -17.22 -7.25
CA SER A 206 -1.35 -16.41 -7.15
C SER A 206 -2.50 -17.08 -7.91
N PRO A 207 -3.73 -17.12 -7.36
CA PRO A 207 -4.87 -17.64 -8.08
C PRO A 207 -5.16 -16.77 -9.31
N ALA A 208 -5.52 -17.42 -10.42
CA ALA A 208 -5.88 -16.73 -11.68
C ALA A 208 -7.00 -15.68 -11.49
N LEU A 209 -7.86 -15.89 -10.50
CA LEU A 209 -8.89 -14.96 -10.07
C LEU A 209 -8.88 -14.85 -8.54
N PRO A 210 -8.53 -13.69 -7.96
CA PRO A 210 -8.71 -13.42 -6.54
C PRO A 210 -10.17 -13.60 -6.09
N GLU A 211 -10.40 -14.08 -4.86
CA GLU A 211 -11.74 -14.27 -4.30
C GLU A 211 -12.57 -12.97 -4.26
N SER A 212 -11.91 -11.83 -4.05
CA SER A 212 -12.53 -10.50 -4.05
C SER A 212 -12.93 -9.98 -5.44
N THR A 213 -12.52 -10.63 -6.54
CA THR A 213 -12.61 -10.06 -7.90
C THR A 213 -14.00 -9.58 -8.33
N PRO A 214 -15.09 -10.31 -8.06
CA PRO A 214 -16.45 -9.85 -8.39
C PRO A 214 -16.80 -8.48 -7.81
N THR A 215 -16.10 -8.04 -6.76
CA THR A 215 -16.26 -6.72 -6.14
C THR A 215 -15.20 -5.70 -6.55
N THR A 216 -13.95 -6.11 -6.84
CA THR A 216 -12.86 -5.18 -7.16
C THR A 216 -13.00 -4.52 -8.53
N LEU A 217 -13.63 -5.20 -9.49
CA LEU A 217 -13.88 -4.66 -10.83
C LEU A 217 -15.13 -3.76 -10.92
N LEU A 218 -16.02 -3.80 -9.92
CA LEU A 218 -17.25 -3.00 -9.96
C LEU A 218 -16.94 -1.50 -9.98
N ASN A 219 -17.76 -0.76 -10.73
CA ASN A 219 -17.58 0.66 -11.02
C ASN A 219 -16.26 1.01 -11.74
N SER A 220 -15.55 0.02 -12.32
CA SER A 220 -14.43 0.28 -13.22
C SER A 220 -14.92 0.53 -14.65
N LYS A 221 -14.30 1.48 -15.36
CA LYS A 221 -14.62 1.81 -16.74
C LYS A 221 -13.87 0.89 -17.70
N CYS A 222 -14.57 0.25 -18.64
CA CYS A 222 -13.96 -0.48 -19.73
C CYS A 222 -13.31 0.53 -20.69
N PHE A 223 -11.99 0.54 -20.75
CA PHE A 223 -11.23 1.46 -21.58
C PHE A 223 -11.00 0.90 -22.99
N LEU A 224 -10.76 -0.41 -23.09
CA LEU A 224 -10.52 -1.13 -24.33
C LEU A 224 -11.02 -2.57 -24.18
N PHE A 225 -11.63 -3.14 -25.22
CA PHE A 225 -11.75 -4.59 -25.33
C PHE A 225 -11.16 -5.06 -26.66
N TRP A 226 -10.69 -6.30 -26.70
CA TRP A 226 -10.29 -6.97 -27.93
C TRP A 226 -10.47 -8.48 -27.80
N VAL A 227 -10.57 -9.16 -28.93
CA VAL A 227 -10.69 -10.61 -29.02
C VAL A 227 -9.54 -11.12 -29.87
N LYS A 228 -8.89 -12.22 -29.46
CA LYS A 228 -7.92 -12.94 -30.29
C LYS A 228 -8.26 -14.43 -30.33
N LYS A 229 -8.09 -15.04 -31.50
CA LYS A 229 -8.09 -16.49 -31.64
C LYS A 229 -6.79 -17.03 -31.06
N VAL A 230 -6.88 -18.03 -30.20
CA VAL A 230 -5.71 -18.74 -29.64
C VAL A 230 -5.55 -20.03 -30.42
N SER A 231 -4.58 -20.02 -31.33
CA SER A 231 -4.11 -21.23 -32.01
C SER A 231 -3.08 -21.91 -31.12
N GLY A 232 -3.42 -23.07 -30.55
CA GLY A 232 -2.52 -23.86 -29.71
C GLY A 232 -2.14 -25.20 -30.36
N THR A 233 -1.49 -26.07 -29.59
CA THR A 233 -1.22 -27.47 -29.96
C THR A 233 -2.47 -28.37 -29.89
N ARG A 234 -3.59 -27.87 -29.35
CA ARG A 234 -4.87 -28.56 -29.33
C ARG A 234 -5.62 -28.34 -30.66
N PRO A 235 -6.42 -29.33 -31.13
CA PRO A 235 -7.25 -29.17 -32.33
C PRO A 235 -8.40 -28.16 -32.15
N GLU A 236 -8.82 -27.90 -30.91
CA GLU A 236 -9.88 -26.96 -30.57
C GLU A 236 -9.38 -25.52 -30.59
N ALA A 237 -10.01 -24.67 -31.40
CA ALA A 237 -9.70 -23.25 -31.49
C ALA A 237 -10.31 -22.46 -30.31
N LEU A 238 -9.49 -22.06 -29.36
CA LEU A 238 -9.91 -21.23 -28.22
C LEU A 238 -9.97 -19.74 -28.59
N TRP A 239 -10.77 -18.97 -27.84
CA TRP A 239 -10.93 -17.53 -28.04
C TRP A 239 -10.72 -16.76 -26.75
N GLU A 240 -9.85 -15.75 -26.77
CA GLU A 240 -9.54 -14.90 -25.61
C GLU A 240 -10.19 -13.52 -25.75
N PHE A 241 -11.22 -13.30 -24.95
CA PHE A 241 -11.90 -12.03 -24.74
C PHE A 241 -11.18 -11.24 -23.65
N ASN A 242 -10.67 -10.06 -24.00
CA ASN A 242 -9.87 -9.24 -23.10
C ASN A 242 -10.57 -7.91 -22.87
N PHE A 243 -10.72 -7.51 -21.61
CA PHE A 243 -11.34 -6.25 -21.18
C PHE A 243 -10.35 -5.49 -20.29
N LYS A 244 -9.79 -4.39 -20.79
CA LYS A 244 -8.95 -3.47 -20.00
C LYS A 244 -9.86 -2.53 -19.22
N PHE A 245 -9.89 -2.72 -17.92
CA PHE A 245 -10.61 -1.87 -16.97
C PHE A 245 -9.67 -0.83 -16.37
N LYS A 246 -10.15 0.40 -16.23
CA LYS A 246 -9.55 1.42 -15.37
C LYS A 246 -10.44 1.62 -14.16
N LYS A 247 -9.90 1.38 -12.96
CA LYS A 247 -10.62 1.62 -11.70
C LYS A 247 -10.94 3.11 -11.62
N GLN A 248 -12.20 3.46 -11.40
CA GLN A 248 -12.55 4.86 -11.15
C GLN A 248 -12.09 5.22 -9.75
N VAL A 249 -11.07 6.07 -9.68
CA VAL A 249 -10.64 6.68 -8.41
C VAL A 249 -11.77 7.58 -7.93
N GLY A 250 -12.67 7.03 -7.12
CA GLY A 250 -13.61 7.85 -6.35
C GLY A 250 -12.80 8.91 -5.61
N HIS A 251 -13.28 10.16 -5.59
CA HIS A 251 -12.56 11.31 -5.04
C HIS A 251 -12.43 11.25 -3.51
N PHE A 252 -11.78 10.22 -2.99
CA PHE A 252 -11.19 10.15 -1.66
C PHE A 252 -9.95 11.03 -1.62
N LYS A 253 -10.15 12.33 -1.88
CA LYS A 253 -9.24 13.39 -1.42
C LYS A 253 -9.26 13.40 0.11
N ASN A 254 -8.63 12.40 0.70
CA ASN A 254 -8.15 12.47 2.07
C ASN A 254 -7.00 13.48 2.05
N GLY A 255 -7.36 14.77 2.00
CA GLY A 255 -6.44 15.89 1.92
C GLY A 255 -5.64 16.02 3.20
N CYS A 256 -4.63 15.15 3.37
CA CYS A 256 -3.57 15.42 4.30
C CYS A 256 -2.75 16.57 3.71
N ALA A 257 -2.85 17.77 4.29
CA ALA A 257 -2.07 18.94 3.87
C ALA A 257 -0.54 18.81 4.09
N LYS A 258 -0.05 17.58 4.30
CA LYS A 258 1.35 17.19 4.49
C LYS A 258 1.79 16.08 3.54
N SER A 259 1.02 15.79 2.49
CA SER A 259 1.39 14.85 1.42
C SER A 259 2.70 15.29 0.76
N LEU A 260 3.69 14.40 0.67
CA LEU A 260 4.95 14.70 -0.03
C LEU A 260 4.70 14.86 -1.53
N HIS A 261 4.90 16.06 -2.07
CA HIS A 261 4.77 16.31 -3.50
C HIS A 261 5.99 15.77 -4.24
N LEU A 262 5.76 14.86 -5.20
CA LEU A 262 6.77 14.31 -6.10
C LEU A 262 7.65 15.44 -6.68
N PRO A 263 9.01 15.32 -6.68
CA PRO A 263 9.86 16.35 -7.25
C PRO A 263 9.61 16.46 -8.76
N LYS A 264 9.26 17.67 -9.24
CA LYS A 264 8.88 17.92 -10.65
C LYS A 264 9.89 17.37 -11.66
N GLN A 265 11.18 17.49 -11.36
CA GLN A 265 12.28 16.97 -12.20
C GLN A 265 12.27 15.45 -12.42
N TYR A 266 11.46 14.70 -11.68
CA TYR A 266 11.29 13.26 -11.84
C TYR A 266 9.87 12.87 -12.30
N GLU A 267 9.00 13.81 -12.69
CA GLU A 267 7.62 13.51 -13.10
C GLU A 267 7.57 12.43 -14.20
N GLU A 268 8.44 12.51 -15.21
CA GLU A 268 8.56 11.51 -16.28
C GLU A 268 8.88 10.10 -15.77
N VAL A 269 9.70 9.97 -14.71
CA VAL A 269 10.11 8.69 -14.12
C VAL A 269 8.90 7.94 -13.54
N HIS A 270 7.91 8.66 -13.02
CA HIS A 270 6.72 8.10 -12.35
C HIS A 270 5.48 8.07 -13.23
N MET A 271 5.54 8.56 -14.48
CA MET A 271 4.44 8.42 -15.43
C MET A 271 4.04 6.95 -15.58
N ASN A 272 2.74 6.66 -15.50
CA ASN A 272 2.20 5.34 -15.79
C ASN A 272 0.78 5.48 -16.38
N SER A 273 0.64 5.31 -17.69
CA SER A 273 -0.66 5.34 -18.37
C SER A 273 -1.60 4.24 -17.87
N ASP A 274 -1.02 3.12 -17.40
CA ASP A 274 -1.72 1.93 -16.94
C ASP A 274 -1.89 1.91 -15.41
N SER A 275 -1.60 3.02 -14.72
CA SER A 275 -1.99 3.18 -13.31
C SER A 275 -3.48 2.92 -13.16
N ASP A 276 -3.82 2.20 -12.09
CA ASP A 276 -5.20 1.81 -11.76
C ASP A 276 -5.89 0.93 -12.82
N CYS A 277 -5.14 0.43 -13.80
CA CYS A 277 -5.64 -0.46 -14.84
C CYS A 277 -5.41 -1.94 -14.50
N CYS A 278 -6.35 -2.76 -14.93
CA CYS A 278 -6.27 -4.22 -14.90
C CYS A 278 -6.93 -4.79 -16.15
N VAL A 279 -6.60 -6.02 -16.52
CA VAL A 279 -7.17 -6.73 -17.67
C VAL A 279 -7.85 -7.99 -17.18
N LEU A 280 -9.16 -8.07 -17.42
CA LEU A 280 -9.91 -9.33 -17.32
C LEU A 280 -9.79 -10.07 -18.64
N GLN A 281 -9.19 -11.24 -18.62
CA GLN A 281 -9.10 -12.15 -19.76
C GLN A 281 -10.02 -13.36 -19.51
N VAL A 282 -10.92 -13.62 -20.44
CA VAL A 282 -11.83 -14.78 -20.44
C VAL A 282 -11.53 -15.61 -21.69
N THR A 283 -11.17 -16.88 -21.49
CA THR A 283 -10.96 -17.84 -22.57
C THR A 283 -12.20 -18.70 -22.73
N THR A 284 -12.77 -18.78 -23.93
CA THR A 284 -13.94 -19.61 -24.28
C THR A 284 -13.58 -20.67 -25.33
N LEU A 285 -14.41 -21.72 -25.42
CA LEU A 285 -14.25 -22.75 -26.47
C LEU A 285 -14.75 -22.27 -27.84
N ASN A 286 -15.74 -21.38 -27.86
CA ASN A 286 -16.36 -20.85 -29.07
C ASN A 286 -16.11 -19.35 -29.21
N TYR A 287 -16.15 -18.85 -30.45
CA TYR A 287 -16.32 -17.42 -30.69
C TYR A 287 -17.75 -17.01 -30.31
N ILE A 288 -17.88 -15.88 -29.63
CA ILE A 288 -19.14 -15.32 -29.14
C ILE A 288 -19.18 -13.87 -29.58
N PHE A 289 -20.23 -13.49 -30.30
CA PHE A 289 -20.44 -12.09 -30.66
C PHE A 289 -20.86 -11.30 -29.41
N ILE A 290 -20.17 -10.21 -29.11
CA ILE A 290 -20.44 -9.36 -27.95
C ILE A 290 -20.72 -7.91 -28.40
N PRO A 291 -21.63 -7.19 -27.73
CA PRO A 291 -21.83 -5.76 -27.99
C PRO A 291 -20.58 -4.94 -27.65
N VAL A 292 -20.47 -3.75 -28.25
CA VAL A 292 -19.41 -2.79 -27.91
C VAL A 292 -19.64 -2.26 -26.49
N VAL A 293 -18.67 -2.50 -25.60
CA VAL A 293 -18.72 -2.07 -24.19
C VAL A 293 -17.61 -1.08 -23.81
N MET A 294 -16.82 -0.61 -24.78
CA MET A 294 -15.83 0.44 -24.54
C MET A 294 -16.52 1.73 -24.09
N GLY A 295 -15.94 2.41 -23.10
CA GLY A 295 -16.52 3.61 -22.52
C GLY A 295 -17.50 3.35 -21.36
N LEU A 296 -18.10 2.16 -21.29
CA LEU A 296 -19.09 1.82 -20.27
C LEU A 296 -18.45 1.39 -18.94
N THR A 297 -19.20 1.51 -17.86
CA THR A 297 -18.82 1.14 -16.49
C THR A 297 -19.36 -0.24 -16.14
N LEU A 298 -18.51 -1.12 -15.59
CA LEU A 298 -18.92 -2.46 -15.16
C LEU A 298 -19.72 -2.39 -13.84
N THR A 299 -20.93 -2.92 -13.85
CA THR A 299 -21.87 -2.87 -12.70
C THR A 299 -22.22 -4.23 -12.13
N LEU A 300 -21.97 -5.31 -12.90
CA LEU A 300 -22.02 -6.69 -12.44
C LEU A 300 -20.91 -7.50 -13.07
N PHE A 301 -20.23 -8.32 -12.27
CA PHE A 301 -19.42 -9.45 -12.72
C PHE A 301 -19.81 -10.67 -11.89
N THR A 302 -20.23 -11.74 -12.57
CA THR A 302 -20.53 -13.03 -11.94
C THR A 302 -19.96 -14.18 -12.78
N ILE A 303 -19.45 -15.19 -12.09
CA ILE A 303 -19.08 -16.48 -12.68
C ILE A 303 -20.03 -17.52 -12.09
N ASN A 304 -20.80 -18.16 -12.96
CA ASN A 304 -21.73 -19.22 -12.61
C ASN A 304 -21.32 -20.51 -13.35
N VAL A 305 -22.03 -21.61 -13.09
CA VAL A 305 -21.96 -22.79 -13.96
C VAL A 305 -22.77 -22.54 -15.23
N SER A 306 -22.33 -23.11 -16.36
CA SER A 306 -23.06 -23.16 -17.64
C SER A 306 -24.32 -24.03 -17.56
N THR A 307 -25.20 -23.93 -18.57
CA THR A 307 -26.46 -24.73 -18.61
C THR A 307 -26.23 -26.23 -18.79
N ASP A 308 -25.12 -26.64 -19.39
CA ASP A 308 -24.72 -28.04 -19.53
C ASP A 308 -24.08 -28.63 -18.26
N MET A 309 -23.90 -27.82 -17.21
CA MET A 309 -23.24 -28.15 -15.94
C MET A 309 -21.78 -28.61 -16.05
N ARG A 310 -21.13 -28.46 -17.22
CA ARG A 310 -19.75 -28.91 -17.49
C ARG A 310 -18.72 -27.78 -17.47
N HIS A 311 -19.16 -26.55 -17.69
CA HIS A 311 -18.30 -25.40 -17.91
C HIS A 311 -18.64 -24.25 -16.95
N HIS A 312 -17.83 -23.20 -16.99
CA HIS A 312 -18.17 -21.94 -16.35
C HIS A 312 -18.87 -21.00 -17.35
N ARG A 313 -19.67 -20.09 -16.82
CA ARG A 313 -20.36 -19.03 -17.55
C ARG A 313 -20.02 -17.69 -16.91
N VAL A 314 -19.40 -16.79 -17.67
CA VAL A 314 -19.13 -15.42 -17.24
C VAL A 314 -20.27 -14.52 -17.70
N ARG A 315 -20.83 -13.72 -16.78
CA ARG A 315 -21.77 -12.64 -17.09
C ARG A 315 -21.20 -11.31 -16.61
N LEU A 316 -21.15 -10.35 -17.53
CA LEU A 316 -20.79 -8.96 -17.27
C LEU A 316 -22.01 -8.09 -17.62
N VAL A 317 -22.27 -7.06 -16.81
CA VAL A 317 -23.27 -6.03 -17.14
C VAL A 317 -22.61 -4.67 -17.06
N PHE A 318 -22.84 -3.86 -18.08
CA PHE A 318 -22.23 -2.54 -18.26
C PHE A 318 -23.31 -1.45 -18.32
N GLN A 319 -23.03 -0.27 -17.80
CA GLN A 319 -23.91 0.90 -17.81
C GLN A 319 -23.11 2.18 -18.06
N ASP A 320 -23.75 3.25 -18.54
CA ASP A 320 -23.09 4.53 -18.82
C ASP A 320 -22.50 5.22 -17.58
N SER A 321 -23.04 4.92 -16.39
CA SER A 321 -22.63 5.54 -15.12
C SER A 321 -22.38 4.50 -14.02
N PRO A 322 -21.50 4.81 -13.04
CA PRO A 322 -21.23 3.92 -11.90
C PRO A 322 -22.45 3.83 -10.96
N VAL A 323 -22.66 2.64 -10.39
CA VAL A 323 -23.78 2.41 -9.47
C VAL A 323 -23.52 3.13 -8.14
N GLN A 324 -24.37 4.11 -7.83
CA GLN A 324 -24.34 4.77 -6.53
C GLN A 324 -24.76 3.81 -5.41
N ARG A 325 -23.90 3.69 -4.40
CA ARG A 325 -24.09 2.80 -3.24
C ARG A 325 -25.34 3.22 -2.46
N GLY A 326 -26.42 2.44 -2.55
CA GLY A 326 -27.66 2.63 -1.78
C GLY A 326 -28.94 2.68 -2.62
N ARG A 327 -28.87 2.92 -3.93
CA ARG A 327 -30.05 2.68 -4.80
C ARG A 327 -30.30 1.18 -4.93
N LYS A 328 -31.57 0.77 -4.81
CA LYS A 328 -31.99 -0.61 -5.08
C LYS A 328 -31.59 -1.00 -6.50
N ARG A 329 -31.27 -2.28 -6.72
CA ARG A 329 -31.23 -2.90 -8.06
C ARG A 329 -32.66 -2.98 -8.65
N GLY A 330 -33.25 -1.81 -8.92
CA GLY A 330 -34.38 -1.72 -9.84
C GLY A 330 -33.89 -2.16 -11.22
N ASP A 331 -34.72 -2.91 -11.94
CA ASP A 331 -34.39 -3.56 -13.19
C ASP A 331 -33.87 -2.53 -14.21
N GLN A 332 -32.55 -2.56 -14.46
CA GLN A 332 -31.85 -1.53 -15.25
C GLN A 332 -31.09 -2.24 -16.36
N GLY A 333 -31.65 -2.14 -17.57
CA GLY A 333 -31.14 -2.72 -18.81
C GLY A 333 -29.80 -2.15 -19.23
N GLY A 334 -28.74 -2.56 -18.53
CA GLY A 334 -27.37 -2.36 -18.96
C GLY A 334 -26.98 -3.35 -20.05
N THR A 335 -26.03 -2.96 -20.91
CA THR A 335 -25.46 -3.83 -21.94
C THR A 335 -24.87 -5.09 -21.29
N GLN A 336 -25.45 -6.25 -21.62
CA GLN A 336 -25.04 -7.52 -21.06
C GLN A 336 -24.08 -8.24 -22.01
N VAL A 337 -22.97 -8.74 -21.46
CA VAL A 337 -22.07 -9.68 -22.13
C VAL A 337 -22.16 -11.02 -21.40
N VAL A 338 -22.40 -12.10 -22.16
CA VAL A 338 -22.36 -13.47 -21.65
C VAL A 338 -21.30 -14.23 -22.43
N LEU A 339 -20.41 -14.89 -21.72
CA LEU A 339 -19.42 -15.80 -22.29
C LEU A 339 -19.69 -17.20 -21.72
N ASP A 340 -19.98 -18.15 -22.60
CA ASP A 340 -20.41 -19.52 -22.28
C ASP A 340 -20.16 -20.40 -23.54
N PRO A 341 -19.43 -21.52 -23.49
CA PRO A 341 -18.71 -22.07 -22.35
C PRO A 341 -17.33 -21.42 -22.14
N VAL A 342 -16.99 -21.15 -20.88
CA VAL A 342 -15.70 -20.60 -20.43
C VAL A 342 -14.75 -21.73 -20.03
N HIS A 343 -13.56 -21.72 -20.62
CA HIS A 343 -12.43 -22.57 -20.27
C HIS A 343 -11.63 -22.02 -19.08
N SER A 344 -11.34 -20.72 -19.07
CA SER A 344 -10.59 -20.09 -17.97
C SER A 344 -10.84 -18.58 -17.86
N VAL A 345 -10.70 -18.04 -16.65
CA VAL A 345 -10.76 -16.61 -16.37
C VAL A 345 -9.48 -16.19 -15.64
N LYS A 346 -8.90 -15.05 -16.05
CA LYS A 346 -7.72 -14.45 -15.43
C LYS A 346 -7.95 -12.96 -15.18
N LEU A 347 -7.56 -12.45 -14.02
CA LEU A 347 -7.42 -11.01 -13.77
C LEU A 347 -5.94 -10.66 -13.63
N MET A 348 -5.49 -9.64 -14.35
CA MET A 348 -4.10 -9.19 -14.37
C MET A 348 -4.02 -7.68 -14.09
N ASP A 349 -3.37 -7.27 -12.99
CA ASP A 349 -3.04 -5.87 -12.75
C ASP A 349 -1.95 -5.37 -13.72
N TRP A 350 -1.81 -4.06 -13.88
CA TRP A 350 -0.89 -3.42 -14.84
C TRP A 350 0.59 -3.85 -14.76
N TRP A 351 1.03 -4.35 -13.60
CA TRP A 351 2.41 -4.81 -13.37
C TRP A 351 2.62 -6.30 -13.65
N HIS A 352 1.56 -7.07 -13.88
CA HIS A 352 1.61 -8.52 -14.09
C HIS A 352 2.40 -8.87 -15.37
N PRO A 353 3.24 -9.93 -15.37
CA PRO A 353 4.12 -10.24 -16.52
C PRO A 353 3.35 -10.59 -17.79
N LEU A 354 2.16 -11.22 -17.67
CA LEU A 354 1.26 -11.48 -18.80
C LEU A 354 0.37 -10.28 -19.17
N TYR A 355 0.49 -9.12 -18.51
CA TYR A 355 -0.33 -7.95 -18.84
C TYR A 355 0.04 -7.44 -20.25
N PRO A 356 -0.93 -7.29 -21.16
CA PRO A 356 -0.68 -6.93 -22.55
C PRO A 356 0.03 -5.58 -22.68
N LEU A 357 1.25 -5.61 -23.20
CA LEU A 357 1.97 -4.41 -23.63
C LEU A 357 1.40 -3.97 -24.97
N LEU A 358 0.26 -3.27 -24.93
CA LEU A 358 -0.40 -2.71 -26.11
C LEU A 358 0.60 -1.86 -26.91
N THR A 359 0.97 -2.32 -28.10
CA THR A 359 1.92 -1.66 -29.01
C THR A 359 1.29 -0.42 -29.64
N PHE A 360 1.01 0.58 -28.81
CA PHE A 360 0.92 1.95 -29.28
C PHE A 360 2.30 2.35 -29.78
N THR A 361 2.31 2.59 -31.09
CA THR A 361 3.35 3.15 -31.96
C THR A 361 3.82 4.50 -31.46
#